data_AF-A0A958YBX8-F1
#
_entry.id   AF-A0A958YBX8-F1
#
_cell.length_a   1.000
_cell.length_b   1.000
_cell.length_c   1.000
_cell.angle_alpha   90.00
_cell.angle_beta   90.00
_cell.angle_gamma   90.00
#
_symmetry.space_group_name_H-M   'P 1'
#
loop_
_entity.id
_entity.type
_entity.pdbx_description
1 polymer ?
#
loop_
_entity_poly.entity_id
_entity_poly.type
_entity_poly.pdbx_seq_one_letter_code
_entity_poly.pdbx_strand_id
1 'polypeptide(L)'
;MYKYFLLVFFFTSVGLTAQNLDKEVLFTIDNEPVYVSEFERVYNKNLDLVKDESQKDVDEYLKLFVNYKLKLKEAYAKGLDEKPSYKRELDTYKKQLADNFLNDSEVTNELVQEAYDRTVNEVNASHILVRMNENPTPEDTLQAYNEIVKLRDRALSEGFEKVEKEVHNGQTIFGEDLGYFTAFKMVYDFESPAYNTPVGEISQPFRTRFG
;
A
#
# COMPACT_ATOMS: atom_id res chain seq x y z
N MET A 1 -33.12 -24.49 -60.10
CA MET A 1 -34.10 -24.08 -59.08
C MET A 1 -33.79 -24.88 -57.81
N TYR A 2 -32.85 -24.41 -56.99
CA TYR A 2 -32.47 -25.07 -55.73
C TYR A 2 -32.55 -24.04 -54.61
N LYS A 3 -33.41 -24.35 -53.64
CA LYS A 3 -33.84 -23.49 -52.53
C LYS A 3 -32.75 -23.41 -51.47
N TYR A 4 -32.38 -22.19 -51.07
CA TYR A 4 -31.55 -21.95 -49.89
C TYR A 4 -32.36 -22.31 -48.64
N PHE A 5 -31.88 -23.26 -47.85
CA PHE A 5 -32.45 -23.61 -46.56
C PHE A 5 -31.71 -22.79 -45.48
N LEU A 6 -32.36 -21.73 -45.01
CA LEU A 6 -31.88 -20.91 -43.90
C LEU A 6 -32.13 -21.66 -42.59
N LEU A 7 -31.06 -22.19 -41.99
CA LEU A 7 -31.10 -22.89 -40.71
C LEU A 7 -30.96 -21.83 -39.60
N VAL A 8 -32.10 -21.46 -39.00
CA VAL A 8 -32.15 -20.54 -37.87
C VAL A 8 -31.67 -21.30 -36.63
N PHE A 9 -30.47 -20.99 -36.17
CA PHE A 9 -29.91 -21.52 -34.92
C PHE A 9 -30.54 -20.76 -33.75
N PHE A 10 -31.53 -21.37 -33.08
CA PHE A 10 -32.14 -20.81 -31.87
C PHE A 10 -31.17 -21.05 -30.71
N PHE A 11 -30.37 -20.04 -30.37
CA PHE A 11 -29.48 -20.06 -29.20
C PHE A 11 -30.37 -19.94 -27.95
N THR A 12 -30.79 -21.07 -27.38
CA THR A 12 -31.38 -21.08 -26.03
C THR A 12 -30.26 -20.81 -25.03
N SER A 13 -30.14 -19.57 -24.58
CA SER A 13 -29.37 -19.23 -23.39
C SER A 13 -30.04 -19.86 -22.18
N VAL A 14 -29.63 -21.08 -21.83
CA VAL A 14 -29.86 -21.60 -20.49
C VAL A 14 -29.06 -20.70 -19.55
N GLY A 15 -29.76 -19.80 -18.87
CA GLY A 15 -29.17 -19.03 -17.78
C GLY A 15 -28.67 -20.02 -16.74
N LEU A 16 -27.36 -20.21 -16.67
CA LEU A 16 -26.71 -20.86 -15.54
C LEU A 16 -26.94 -19.94 -14.34
N THR A 17 -28.02 -20.15 -13.60
CA THR A 17 -28.08 -19.68 -12.22
C THR A 17 -27.03 -20.46 -11.47
N ALA A 18 -25.86 -19.84 -11.26
CA ALA A 18 -24.96 -20.26 -10.21
C ALA A 18 -25.79 -20.38 -8.93
N GLN A 19 -25.86 -21.58 -8.35
CA GLN A 19 -26.57 -21.80 -7.10
C GLN A 19 -25.88 -20.89 -6.07
N ASN A 20 -26.61 -19.89 -5.57
CA ASN A 20 -26.07 -18.95 -4.61
C ASN A 20 -26.09 -19.62 -3.22
N LEU A 21 -25.09 -20.46 -2.99
CA LEU A 21 -24.88 -21.23 -1.76
C LEU A 21 -24.73 -20.33 -0.52
N ASP A 22 -24.50 -19.02 -0.70
CA ASP A 22 -24.39 -18.06 0.42
C ASP A 22 -25.68 -17.90 1.22
N LYS A 23 -26.82 -18.34 0.68
CA LYS A 23 -28.14 -18.24 1.33
C LYS A 23 -28.80 -19.59 1.62
N GLU A 24 -28.16 -20.70 1.27
CA GLU A 24 -28.70 -22.03 1.53
C GLU A 24 -28.45 -22.42 2.98
N VAL A 25 -29.54 -22.69 3.72
CA VAL A 25 -29.48 -23.07 5.13
C VAL A 25 -29.19 -24.56 5.22
N LEU A 26 -28.07 -24.92 5.87
CA LEU A 26 -27.68 -26.30 6.10
C LEU A 26 -28.40 -26.90 7.31
N PHE A 27 -28.43 -26.15 8.43
CA PHE A 27 -29.19 -26.48 9.63
C PHE A 27 -29.45 -25.23 10.47
N THR A 28 -30.25 -25.34 11.54
CA THR A 28 -30.52 -24.25 12.48
C THR A 28 -30.14 -24.64 13.91
N ILE A 29 -29.73 -23.67 14.72
CA ILE A 29 -29.56 -23.78 16.17
C ILE A 29 -30.36 -22.64 16.80
N ASP A 30 -31.34 -22.95 17.66
CA ASP A 30 -32.22 -21.94 18.29
C ASP A 30 -32.85 -20.94 17.29
N ASN A 31 -33.30 -21.44 16.13
CA ASN A 31 -33.84 -20.67 15.01
C ASN A 31 -32.83 -19.73 14.31
N GLU A 32 -31.54 -19.81 14.62
CA GLU A 32 -30.49 -19.13 13.86
C GLU A 32 -29.98 -20.05 12.72
N PRO A 33 -30.00 -19.59 11.46
CA PRO A 33 -29.53 -20.37 10.33
C PRO A 33 -28.01 -20.48 10.30
N VAL A 34 -27.52 -21.69 10.02
CA VAL A 34 -26.14 -21.97 9.64
C VAL A 34 -26.12 -22.35 8.16
N TYR A 35 -25.33 -21.64 7.37
CA TYR A 35 -25.35 -21.74 5.90
C TYR A 35 -24.37 -22.77 5.35
N VAL A 36 -24.68 -23.32 4.18
CA VAL A 36 -23.80 -24.25 3.44
C VAL A 36 -22.43 -23.61 3.17
N SER A 37 -22.41 -22.34 2.73
CA SER A 37 -21.16 -21.63 2.43
C SER A 37 -20.22 -21.48 3.65
N GLU A 38 -20.79 -21.34 4.85
CA GLU A 38 -19.98 -21.31 6.09
C GLU A 38 -19.33 -22.67 6.33
N PHE A 39 -20.10 -23.75 6.19
CA PHE A 39 -19.60 -25.12 6.34
C PHE A 39 -18.50 -25.43 5.33
N GLU A 40 -18.74 -25.19 4.04
CA GLU A 40 -17.76 -25.46 2.98
C GLU A 40 -16.45 -24.70 3.20
N ARG A 41 -16.53 -23.41 3.57
CA ARG A 41 -15.34 -22.61 3.86
C ARG A 41 -14.51 -23.19 5.00
N VAL A 42 -15.17 -23.62 6.08
CA VAL A 42 -14.51 -24.19 7.26
C VAL A 42 -13.97 -25.60 6.96
N TYR A 43 -14.75 -26.43 6.27
CA TYR A 43 -14.36 -27.77 5.83
C TYR A 43 -13.11 -27.73 4.95
N ASN A 44 -13.13 -26.95 3.87
CA ASN A 44 -12.02 -26.86 2.93
C ASN A 44 -10.77 -26.25 3.57
N LYS A 45 -10.91 -25.25 4.45
CA LYS A 45 -9.77 -24.62 5.13
C LYS A 45 -9.06 -25.57 6.10
N ASN A 46 -9.81 -26.47 6.72
CA ASN A 46 -9.31 -27.32 7.80
C ASN A 46 -9.01 -28.75 7.35
N LEU A 47 -9.35 -29.14 6.12
CA LEU A 47 -9.23 -30.51 5.63
C LEU A 47 -7.81 -31.08 5.81
N ASP A 48 -6.79 -30.25 5.58
CA ASP A 48 -5.38 -30.62 5.75
C ASP A 48 -4.92 -30.66 7.20
N LEU A 49 -5.67 -30.02 8.12
CA LEU A 49 -5.37 -29.99 9.56
C LEU A 49 -5.99 -31.19 10.31
N VAL A 50 -6.97 -31.87 9.71
CA VAL A 50 -7.62 -33.05 10.29
C VAL A 50 -6.65 -34.25 10.19
N LYS A 51 -6.17 -34.70 11.34
CA LYS A 51 -5.19 -35.81 11.44
C LYS A 51 -5.82 -37.20 11.27
N ASP A 52 -7.08 -37.34 11.65
CA ASP A 52 -7.82 -38.59 11.52
C ASP A 52 -8.56 -38.60 10.17
N GLU A 53 -8.16 -39.51 9.27
CA GLU A 53 -8.76 -39.59 7.94
C GLU A 53 -10.27 -39.89 7.97
N SER A 54 -10.77 -40.60 8.99
CA SER A 54 -12.21 -40.85 9.10
C SER A 54 -13.02 -39.59 9.41
N GLN A 55 -12.38 -38.57 9.98
CA GLN A 55 -12.99 -37.27 10.28
C GLN A 55 -12.94 -36.31 9.08
N LYS A 56 -12.29 -36.70 7.97
CA LYS A 56 -12.32 -35.97 6.70
C LYS A 56 -13.57 -36.27 5.88
N ASP A 57 -14.26 -37.37 6.20
CA ASP A 57 -15.58 -37.65 5.64
C ASP A 57 -16.54 -36.51 5.94
N VAL A 58 -17.35 -36.13 4.95
CA VAL A 58 -18.20 -34.94 5.02
C VAL A 58 -19.25 -35.08 6.14
N ASP A 59 -19.82 -36.28 6.33
CA ASP A 59 -20.86 -36.50 7.33
C ASP A 59 -20.27 -36.48 8.75
N GLU A 60 -19.08 -37.06 8.94
CA GLU A 60 -18.36 -37.00 10.22
C GLU A 60 -17.88 -35.57 10.54
N TYR A 61 -17.37 -34.83 9.55
CA TYR A 61 -17.00 -33.43 9.74
C TYR A 61 -18.23 -32.57 10.05
N LEU A 62 -19.38 -32.84 9.43
CA LEU A 62 -20.63 -32.15 9.73
C LEU A 62 -21.02 -32.32 11.20
N LYS A 63 -20.90 -33.52 11.78
CA LYS A 63 -21.13 -33.74 13.22
C LYS A 63 -20.18 -32.91 14.09
N LEU A 64 -18.90 -32.84 13.73
CA LEU A 64 -17.92 -32.01 14.44
C LEU A 64 -18.25 -30.52 14.34
N PHE A 65 -18.66 -30.07 13.15
CA PHE A 65 -19.05 -28.68 12.91
C PHE A 65 -20.31 -28.29 13.69
N VAL A 66 -21.34 -29.15 13.73
CA VAL A 66 -22.54 -28.93 14.57
C VAL A 66 -22.15 -28.80 16.03
N ASN A 67 -21.32 -29.72 16.56
CA ASN A 67 -20.82 -29.65 17.93
C ASN A 67 -20.01 -28.38 18.21
N TYR A 68 -19.20 -27.93 17.24
CA TYR A 68 -18.47 -26.67 17.31
C TYR A 68 -19.42 -25.47 17.41
N LYS A 69 -20.45 -25.39 16.55
CA LYS A 69 -21.44 -24.31 16.57
C LYS A 69 -22.25 -24.28 17.87
N LEU A 70 -22.63 -25.44 18.42
CA LEU A 70 -23.29 -25.55 19.73
C LEU A 70 -22.40 -25.02 20.86
N LYS A 71 -21.11 -25.38 20.87
CA LYS A 71 -20.15 -24.87 21.86
C LYS A 71 -19.97 -23.35 21.77
N LEU A 72 -19.93 -22.80 20.56
CA LEU A 72 -19.87 -21.34 20.37
C LEU A 72 -21.12 -20.66 20.92
N LYS A 73 -22.32 -21.18 20.61
CA LYS A 73 -23.59 -20.62 21.10
C LYS A 73 -23.62 -20.55 22.63
N GLU A 74 -23.23 -21.64 23.29
CA GLU A 74 -23.11 -21.70 24.75
C GLU A 74 -22.05 -20.74 25.30
N ALA A 75 -20.92 -20.57 24.60
CA ALA A 75 -19.88 -19.62 25.00
C ALA A 75 -20.36 -18.16 24.96
N TYR A 76 -21.12 -17.78 23.93
CA TYR A 76 -21.76 -16.47 23.82
C TYR A 76 -22.84 -16.27 24.88
N ALA A 77 -23.68 -17.29 25.13
CA ALA A 77 -24.69 -17.24 26.19
C ALA A 77 -24.07 -17.01 27.58
N LYS A 78 -22.84 -17.49 27.79
CA LYS A 78 -22.03 -17.28 29.00
C LYS A 78 -21.23 -15.97 29.02
N GLY A 79 -21.31 -15.15 27.97
CA GLY A 79 -20.55 -13.90 27.83
C GLY A 79 -19.04 -14.11 27.84
N LEU A 80 -18.54 -15.26 27.36
CA LEU A 80 -17.10 -15.56 27.36
C LEU A 80 -16.32 -14.63 26.42
N ASP A 81 -16.97 -14.17 25.35
CA ASP A 81 -16.48 -13.19 24.39
C ASP A 81 -16.44 -11.75 24.93
N GLU A 82 -17.17 -11.47 26.00
CA GLU A 82 -17.16 -10.14 26.63
C GLU A 82 -15.96 -9.93 27.56
N LYS A 83 -15.29 -11.02 27.95
CA LYS A 83 -14.17 -10.99 28.90
C LYS A 83 -13.04 -10.08 28.40
N PRO A 84 -12.46 -9.24 29.28
CA PRO A 84 -11.34 -8.36 28.89
C PRO A 84 -10.12 -9.12 28.35
N SER A 85 -9.86 -10.34 28.82
CA SER A 85 -8.78 -11.18 28.28
C SER A 85 -9.02 -11.55 26.82
N TYR A 86 -10.24 -12.00 26.48
CA TYR A 86 -10.61 -12.37 25.11
C TYR A 86 -10.55 -11.16 24.18
N LYS A 87 -11.11 -10.01 24.58
CA LYS A 87 -11.07 -8.78 23.76
C LYS A 87 -9.63 -8.33 23.45
N ARG A 88 -8.72 -8.42 24.43
CA ARG A 88 -7.30 -8.09 24.24
C ARG A 88 -6.60 -9.07 23.30
N GLU A 89 -6.88 -10.36 23.44
CA GLU A 89 -6.30 -11.38 22.56
C GLU A 89 -6.81 -11.22 21.13
N LEU A 90 -8.12 -11.02 20.93
CA LEU A 90 -8.74 -10.77 19.64
C LEU A 90 -8.15 -9.51 18.97
N ASP A 91 -7.97 -8.42 19.72
CA ASP A 91 -7.34 -7.19 19.22
C ASP A 91 -5.89 -7.44 18.77
N THR A 92 -5.15 -8.26 19.51
CA THR A 92 -3.78 -8.66 19.15
C THR A 92 -3.74 -9.42 17.83
N TYR A 93 -4.60 -10.43 17.65
CA TYR A 93 -4.67 -11.17 16.37
C TYR A 93 -5.11 -10.28 15.20
N LYS A 94 -6.07 -9.37 15.43
CA LYS A 94 -6.49 -8.40 14.41
C LYS A 94 -5.33 -7.53 13.95
N LYS A 95 -4.54 -6.99 14.87
CA LYS A 95 -3.36 -6.17 14.56
C LYS A 95 -2.32 -6.97 13.77
N GLN A 96 -1.96 -8.16 14.23
CA GLN A 96 -0.99 -9.02 13.54
C GLN A 96 -1.41 -9.37 12.12
N LEU A 97 -2.70 -9.66 11.89
CA LEU A 97 -3.20 -9.91 10.55
C LEU A 97 -3.20 -8.63 9.71
N ALA A 98 -3.63 -7.50 10.29
CA ALA A 98 -3.66 -6.22 9.59
C ALA A 98 -2.26 -5.74 9.19
N ASP A 99 -1.23 -5.93 10.02
CA ASP A 99 0.15 -5.50 9.72
C ASP A 99 0.67 -6.13 8.41
N ASN A 100 0.31 -7.39 8.12
CA ASN A 100 0.69 -8.06 6.87
C ASN A 100 -0.06 -7.50 5.64
N PHE A 101 -1.20 -6.85 5.83
CA PHE A 101 -1.98 -6.21 4.76
C PHE A 101 -1.68 -4.70 4.62
N LEU A 102 -1.18 -4.06 5.69
CA LEU A 102 -0.86 -2.62 5.72
C LEU A 102 0.55 -2.32 5.23
N ASN A 103 1.47 -3.29 5.32
CA ASN A 103 2.80 -3.16 4.75
C ASN A 103 2.76 -3.58 3.28
N ASP A 104 2.62 -2.59 2.39
CA ASP A 104 2.71 -2.82 0.95
C ASP A 104 4.15 -3.26 0.60
N SER A 105 4.30 -4.56 0.34
CA SER A 105 5.60 -5.15 0.01
C SER A 105 6.17 -4.61 -1.30
N GLU A 106 5.34 -4.13 -2.24
CA GLU A 106 5.82 -3.60 -3.51
C GLU A 106 6.50 -2.24 -3.32
N VAL A 107 5.84 -1.30 -2.62
CA VAL A 107 6.43 0.00 -2.26
C VAL A 107 7.72 -0.19 -1.46
N THR A 108 7.76 -1.18 -0.58
CA THR A 108 8.96 -1.50 0.21
C THR A 108 10.12 -1.99 -0.67
N ASN A 109 9.84 -2.84 -1.66
CA ASN A 109 10.88 -3.38 -2.55
C ASN A 109 11.42 -2.32 -3.52
N GLU A 110 10.56 -1.44 -4.05
CA GLU A 110 11.00 -0.34 -4.92
C GLU A 110 11.94 0.62 -4.19
N LEU A 111 11.61 1.00 -2.95
CA LEU A 111 12.45 1.86 -2.13
C LEU A 111 13.78 1.18 -1.75
N VAL A 112 13.77 -0.14 -1.51
CA VAL A 112 14.99 -0.91 -1.26
C VAL A 112 15.88 -0.97 -2.50
N GLN A 113 15.30 -1.18 -3.68
CA GLN A 113 16.05 -1.21 -4.93
C GLN A 113 16.64 0.17 -5.25
N GLU A 114 15.84 1.24 -5.10
CA GLU A 114 16.31 2.61 -5.30
C GLU A 114 17.46 2.94 -4.35
N ALA A 115 17.31 2.64 -3.06
CA ALA A 115 18.37 2.83 -2.08
C ALA A 115 19.65 2.08 -2.47
N TYR A 116 19.53 0.84 -2.93
CA TYR A 116 20.66 0.06 -3.43
C TYR A 116 21.32 0.74 -4.64
N ASP A 117 20.56 1.10 -5.67
CA ASP A 117 21.08 1.70 -6.90
C ASP A 117 21.80 3.03 -6.63
N ARG A 118 21.30 3.83 -5.68
CA ARG A 118 21.94 5.07 -5.22
C ARG A 118 23.19 4.86 -4.37
N THR A 119 23.42 3.67 -3.80
CA THR A 119 24.69 3.35 -3.11
C THR A 119 25.81 2.95 -4.07
N VAL A 120 25.46 2.50 -5.29
CA VAL A 120 26.44 2.05 -6.28
C VAL A 120 27.11 3.23 -6.98
N ASN A 121 26.42 4.36 -7.13
CA ASN A 121 26.91 5.54 -7.82
C ASN A 121 26.98 6.75 -6.88
N GLU A 122 27.87 7.69 -7.17
CA GLU A 122 27.92 8.99 -6.51
C GLU A 122 27.43 10.07 -7.49
N VAL A 123 26.74 11.07 -6.96
CA VAL A 123 26.31 12.26 -7.70
C VAL A 123 27.12 13.47 -7.23
N ASN A 124 27.57 14.29 -8.18
CA ASN A 124 28.19 15.58 -7.89
C ASN A 124 27.20 16.68 -8.24
N ALA A 125 26.81 17.50 -7.25
CA ALA A 125 25.81 18.55 -7.46
C ALA A 125 26.15 19.83 -6.69
N SER A 126 25.76 20.95 -7.27
CA SER A 126 25.64 22.22 -6.57
C SER A 126 24.16 22.55 -6.37
N HIS A 127 23.86 23.40 -5.39
CA HIS A 127 22.48 23.82 -5.12
C HIS A 127 22.38 25.32 -4.85
N ILE A 128 21.17 25.85 -5.02
CA ILE A 128 20.76 27.16 -4.53
C ILE A 128 19.55 26.94 -3.64
N LEU A 129 19.69 27.25 -2.36
CA LEU A 129 18.64 27.15 -1.35
C LEU A 129 18.14 28.54 -0.99
N VAL A 130 16.83 28.77 -1.13
CA VAL A 130 16.12 29.87 -0.47
C VAL A 130 15.63 29.37 0.88
N ARG A 131 16.33 29.73 1.95
CA ARG A 131 16.07 29.21 3.29
C ARG A 131 14.74 29.71 3.83
N MET A 132 13.99 28.79 4.44
CA MET A 132 12.74 29.09 5.11
C MET A 132 12.79 28.69 6.59
N ASN A 133 11.85 29.23 7.38
CA ASN A 133 11.64 28.81 8.76
C ASN A 133 11.10 27.37 8.81
N GLU A 134 11.29 26.68 9.94
CA GLU A 134 10.81 25.30 10.11
C GLU A 134 9.29 25.15 9.92
N ASN A 135 8.53 26.19 10.29
CA ASN A 135 7.08 26.27 10.14
C ASN A 135 6.69 27.53 9.36
N PRO A 136 6.87 27.54 8.03
CA PRO A 136 6.59 28.71 7.22
C PRO A 136 5.09 28.93 7.06
N THR A 137 4.68 30.17 6.86
CA THR A 137 3.32 30.45 6.42
C THR A 137 3.16 30.15 4.93
N PRO A 138 1.93 30.01 4.40
CA PRO A 138 1.70 29.89 2.97
C PRO A 138 2.27 31.07 2.17
N GLU A 139 2.26 32.28 2.74
CA GLU A 139 2.83 33.49 2.13
C GLU A 139 4.35 33.37 2.02
N ASP A 140 5.04 32.96 3.09
CA ASP A 140 6.50 32.75 3.08
C ASP A 140 6.89 31.70 2.02
N THR A 141 6.09 30.64 1.91
CA THR A 141 6.30 29.57 0.93
C THR A 141 6.17 30.07 -0.50
N LEU A 142 5.13 30.87 -0.78
CA LEU A 142 4.92 31.46 -2.09
C LEU A 142 6.04 32.44 -2.44
N GLN A 143 6.50 33.25 -1.48
CA GLN A 143 7.61 34.16 -1.68
C GLN A 143 8.90 33.42 -2.02
N ALA A 144 9.26 32.40 -1.23
CA ALA A 144 10.45 31.59 -1.46
C ALA A 144 10.40 30.87 -2.82
N TYR A 145 9.24 30.30 -3.17
CA TYR A 145 9.02 29.64 -4.45
C TYR A 145 9.21 30.60 -5.63
N ASN A 146 8.61 31.79 -5.57
CA ASN A 146 8.77 32.81 -6.61
C ASN A 146 10.22 33.29 -6.74
N GLU A 147 10.96 33.37 -5.63
CA GLU A 147 12.37 33.73 -5.64
C GLU A 147 13.23 32.65 -6.31
N ILE A 148 13.08 31.39 -5.91
CA ILE A 148 13.88 30.30 -6.50
C ILE A 148 13.56 30.07 -7.99
N VAL A 149 12.32 30.29 -8.42
CA VAL A 149 11.94 30.25 -9.85
C VAL A 149 12.71 31.33 -10.65
N LYS A 150 12.77 32.57 -10.16
CA LYS A 150 13.54 33.64 -10.82
C LYS A 150 15.04 33.31 -10.87
N LEU A 151 15.58 32.76 -9.79
CA LEU A 151 16.99 32.34 -9.74
C LEU A 151 17.27 31.21 -10.74
N ARG A 152 16.34 30.27 -10.91
CA ARG A 152 16.44 29.23 -11.93
C ARG A 152 16.44 29.81 -13.34
N ASP A 153 15.55 30.75 -13.66
CA ASP A 153 15.51 31.39 -14.98
C ASP A 153 16.82 32.15 -15.29
N ARG A 154 17.39 32.81 -14.27
CA ARG A 154 18.73 33.39 -14.37
C ARG A 154 19.79 32.31 -14.57
N ALA A 155 19.77 31.22 -13.80
CA ALA A 155 20.76 30.15 -13.92
C ALA A 155 20.74 29.47 -15.29
N LEU A 156 19.56 29.31 -15.90
CA LEU A 156 19.41 28.79 -17.26
C LEU A 156 19.97 29.70 -18.34
N SER A 157 19.97 31.02 -18.12
CA SER A 157 20.42 32.01 -19.11
C SER A 157 21.88 32.44 -18.91
N GLU A 158 22.30 32.58 -17.65
CA GLU A 158 23.62 33.09 -17.27
C GLU A 158 24.62 31.99 -16.86
N GLY A 159 24.14 30.77 -16.63
CA GLY A 159 24.92 29.63 -16.12
C GLY A 159 24.77 29.43 -14.61
N PHE A 160 24.60 28.17 -14.18
CA PHE A 160 24.32 27.82 -12.78
C PHE A 160 25.43 28.26 -11.82
N GLU A 161 26.68 27.87 -12.09
CA GLU A 161 27.83 28.16 -11.21
C GLU A 161 28.03 29.67 -10.98
N LYS A 162 27.75 30.48 -12.01
CA LYS A 162 27.81 31.94 -11.90
C LYS A 162 26.74 32.46 -10.94
N VAL A 163 25.48 32.08 -11.18
CA VAL A 163 24.35 32.54 -10.37
C VAL A 163 24.48 32.05 -8.93
N GLU A 164 24.84 30.78 -8.72
CA GLU A 164 25.10 30.18 -7.42
C GLU A 164 26.06 31.03 -6.57
N LYS A 165 27.22 31.40 -7.13
CA LYS A 165 28.23 32.21 -6.44
C LYS A 165 27.79 33.64 -6.18
N GLU A 166 27.03 34.24 -7.10
CA GLU A 166 26.56 35.63 -6.97
C GLU A 166 25.47 35.80 -5.92
N VAL A 167 24.56 34.82 -5.79
CA VAL A 167 23.37 34.95 -4.93
C VAL A 167 23.61 34.48 -3.50
N HIS A 168 24.70 33.72 -3.27
CA HIS A 168 25.07 33.28 -1.93
C HIS A 168 25.27 34.48 -0.99
N ASN A 169 24.45 34.55 0.06
CA ASN A 169 24.53 35.62 1.06
C ASN A 169 24.74 35.10 2.50
N GLY A 170 24.77 33.78 2.69
CA GLY A 170 25.04 33.13 3.99
C GLY A 170 23.94 33.31 5.04
N GLN A 171 22.78 33.86 4.67
CA GLN A 171 21.68 34.15 5.60
C GLN A 171 20.35 33.57 5.10
N THR A 172 19.88 34.01 3.95
CA THR A 172 18.60 33.63 3.35
C THR A 172 18.78 32.84 2.07
N ILE A 173 19.88 33.04 1.35
CA ILE A 173 20.19 32.33 0.11
C ILE A 173 21.56 31.70 0.23
N PHE A 174 21.62 30.39 -0.01
CA PHE A 174 22.83 29.58 0.06
C PHE A 174 23.04 28.95 -1.32
N GLY A 175 23.98 29.49 -2.09
CA GLY A 175 24.55 28.80 -3.25
C GLY A 175 25.78 28.02 -2.81
N GLU A 176 25.79 26.70 -2.96
CA GLU A 176 26.89 25.85 -2.50
C GLU A 176 27.18 24.69 -3.46
N ASP A 177 28.46 24.42 -3.69
CA ASP A 177 28.97 23.20 -4.29
C ASP A 177 29.05 22.11 -3.22
N LEU A 178 28.22 21.08 -3.36
CA LEU A 178 28.14 19.98 -2.38
C LEU A 178 29.19 18.89 -2.66
N GLY A 179 29.83 18.91 -3.83
CA GLY A 179 30.70 17.85 -4.29
C GLY A 179 29.96 16.52 -4.47
N TYR A 180 30.75 15.44 -4.46
CA TYR A 180 30.24 14.08 -4.60
C TYR A 180 29.58 13.58 -3.31
N PHE A 181 28.38 13.00 -3.43
CA PHE A 181 27.73 12.28 -2.35
C PHE A 181 26.99 11.03 -2.85
N THR A 182 26.81 10.08 -1.93
CA THR A 182 26.06 8.84 -2.13
C THR A 182 24.72 8.87 -1.37
N ALA A 183 23.92 7.81 -1.47
CA ALA A 183 22.68 7.63 -0.74
C ALA A 183 22.79 7.93 0.76
N PHE A 184 21.70 8.44 1.34
CA PHE A 184 21.52 8.75 2.76
C PHE A 184 22.42 9.87 3.31
N LYS A 185 23.17 10.56 2.46
CA LYS A 185 23.95 11.74 2.87
C LYS A 185 23.10 13.00 2.91
N MET A 186 22.12 13.09 2.02
CA MET A 186 21.21 14.23 1.91
C MET A 186 19.80 13.82 2.37
N VAL A 187 18.94 14.81 2.59
CA VAL A 187 17.52 14.53 2.83
C VAL A 187 16.88 13.97 1.56
N TYR A 188 15.95 13.03 1.70
CA TYR A 188 15.34 12.33 0.56
C TYR A 188 14.73 13.28 -0.49
N ASP A 189 14.10 14.36 -0.05
CA ASP A 189 13.50 15.38 -0.92
C ASP A 189 14.53 16.15 -1.76
N PHE A 190 15.80 16.17 -1.34
CA PHE A 190 16.90 16.74 -2.11
C PHE A 190 17.63 15.68 -2.93
N GLU A 191 17.87 14.51 -2.32
CA GLU A 191 18.56 13.40 -2.96
C GLU A 191 17.81 12.94 -4.21
N SER A 192 16.48 12.83 -4.15
CA SER A 192 15.71 12.32 -5.27
C SER A 192 15.81 13.20 -6.53
N PRO A 193 15.62 14.54 -6.47
CA PRO A 193 15.93 15.41 -7.59
C PRO A 193 17.39 15.35 -8.05
N ALA A 194 18.37 15.21 -7.14
CA ALA A 194 19.78 15.15 -7.49
C ALA A 194 20.14 13.91 -8.32
N TYR A 195 19.55 12.74 -8.00
CA TYR A 195 19.75 11.50 -8.77
C TYR A 195 18.92 11.45 -10.06
N ASN A 196 17.77 12.12 -10.11
CA ASN A 196 16.85 12.06 -11.25
C ASN A 196 17.09 13.16 -12.29
N THR A 197 17.77 14.24 -11.94
CA THR A 197 18.11 15.31 -12.89
C THR A 197 19.24 14.83 -13.80
N PRO A 198 19.09 14.90 -15.14
CA PRO A 198 20.16 14.50 -16.06
C PRO A 198 21.46 15.28 -15.81
N VAL A 199 22.59 14.61 -16.03
CA VAL A 199 23.92 15.22 -15.86
C VAL A 199 24.04 16.47 -16.72
N GLY A 200 24.36 17.61 -16.07
CA GLY A 200 24.51 18.91 -16.72
C GLY A 200 23.21 19.72 -16.84
N GLU A 201 22.07 19.20 -16.39
CA GLU A 201 20.81 19.94 -16.36
C GLU A 201 20.52 20.59 -15.00
N ILE A 202 19.61 21.57 -15.01
CA ILE A 202 19.12 22.26 -13.81
C ILE A 202 17.69 21.78 -13.53
N SER A 203 17.49 21.18 -12.36
CA SER A 203 16.19 20.66 -11.92
C SER A 203 15.13 21.76 -11.87
N GLN A 204 13.85 21.38 -11.84
CA GLN A 204 12.81 22.30 -11.39
C GLN A 204 13.02 22.61 -9.90
N PRO A 205 12.51 23.75 -9.39
CA PRO A 205 12.53 24.01 -7.95
C PRO A 205 11.69 22.98 -7.21
N PHE A 206 12.18 22.55 -6.05
CA PHE A 206 11.53 21.58 -5.19
C PHE A 206 11.64 22.01 -3.73
N ARG A 207 10.75 21.49 -2.89
CA ARG A 207 10.64 21.84 -1.47
C ARG A 207 11.35 20.79 -0.62
N THR A 208 12.11 21.26 0.36
CA THR A 208 12.71 20.44 1.42
C THR A 208 12.32 21.01 2.78
N ARG A 209 12.74 20.36 3.87
CA ARG A 209 12.58 20.94 5.22
C ARG A 209 13.36 22.25 5.44
N PHE A 210 14.34 22.57 4.59
CA PHE A 210 15.21 23.74 4.75
C PHE A 210 14.76 24.97 3.96
N GLY A 211 13.98 24.76 2.90
CA GLY A 211 13.63 25.72 1.86
C GLY A 211 12.85 25.01 0.76
#